data_AF-A0A6N6KXQ4-F1
#
_entry.id   AF-A0A6N6KXQ4-F1
#
_cell.length_a   1.000
_cell.length_b   1.000
_cell.length_c   1.000
_cell.angle_alpha   90.00
_cell.angle_beta   90.00
_cell.angle_gamma   90.00
#
_symmetry.space_group_name_H-M   'P 1'
#
loop_
_entity.id
_entity.type
_entity.pdbx_description
1 polymer ?
#
loop_
_entity_poly.entity_id
_entity_poly.type
_entity_poly.pdbx_seq_one_letter_code
_entity_poly.pdbx_strand_id
1 'polypeptide(L)'
;MNEKKAQDAEYPTVLLTAEQRQELTSFPEEMPSRVLKDHFTISAEDLAFIQRHRGSHNRLGIAIQLGTLRFLGRGLTDIPFVPRQVIDHVATQLEINPKAFRQYGERVSTFYEHLERIRIAYKYQDYVWPAPLHLARHLLPSAFHSDEALPLIKNALTYMQRRKILAPGITTTERLVQRVLLLARRMVNQRLTAPLTNSQREALDSLLETNEEMDVSPLAWLRTPPPKPSNPGMTHLFERVNFLRSLKLPGLPENVDANRTSWKLSGKPLPPESRSSLVATAPATKSRRSQQLKESNLLLSDTICTGR
;
A
#
# COMPACT_ATOMS: atom_id res chain seq x y z
N MET A 1 7.35 27.96 -4.30
CA MET A 1 7.78 26.61 -4.72
C MET A 1 8.43 25.89 -3.52
N ASN A 2 7.67 25.50 -2.48
CA ASN A 2 8.16 24.54 -1.47
C ASN A 2 7.15 24.00 -0.43
N GLU A 3 5.83 24.25 -0.53
CA GLU A 3 4.86 23.57 0.36
C GLU A 3 4.62 22.10 -0.04
N LYS A 4 4.62 21.79 -1.34
CA LYS A 4 4.48 20.40 -1.84
C LYS A 4 5.62 19.49 -1.37
N LYS A 5 6.84 20.01 -1.21
CA LYS A 5 8.02 19.23 -0.79
C LYS A 5 8.02 18.90 0.70
N ALA A 6 7.41 19.75 1.53
CA ALA A 6 7.32 19.52 2.97
C ALA A 6 6.24 18.49 3.34
N GLN A 7 5.12 18.46 2.59
CA GLN A 7 4.03 17.49 2.82
C GLN A 7 4.35 16.06 2.34
N ASP A 8 5.35 15.89 1.48
CA ASP A 8 5.81 14.58 0.99
C ASP A 8 6.77 13.88 1.99
N ALA A 9 7.25 14.57 3.03
CA ALA A 9 8.28 14.07 3.95
C ALA A 9 7.75 13.28 5.16
N GLU A 10 6.44 13.25 5.39
CA GLU A 10 5.86 12.74 6.65
C GLU A 10 5.35 11.28 6.58
N TYR A 11 5.46 10.62 5.42
CA TYR A 11 5.06 9.21 5.26
C TYR A 11 6.27 8.33 4.98
N PRO A 12 6.34 7.13 5.59
CA PRO A 12 7.43 6.21 5.34
C PRO A 12 7.51 5.93 3.83
N THR A 13 8.70 6.13 3.27
CA THR A 13 8.98 5.89 1.84
C THR A 13 8.84 4.40 1.48
N VAL A 14 8.77 3.54 2.49
CA VAL A 14 8.67 2.09 2.41
C VAL A 14 7.48 1.63 3.25
N LEU A 15 6.46 1.05 2.61
CA LEU A 15 5.26 0.57 3.31
C LEU A 15 5.40 -0.89 3.78
N LEU A 16 6.16 -1.69 3.04
CA LEU A 16 6.36 -3.12 3.31
C LEU A 16 7.82 -3.44 3.64
N THR A 17 8.02 -4.40 4.54
CA THR A 17 9.33 -5.05 4.71
C THR A 17 9.68 -5.90 3.49
N ALA A 18 10.96 -6.27 3.34
CA ALA A 18 11.39 -7.17 2.27
C ALA A 18 10.66 -8.53 2.33
N GLU A 19 10.50 -9.07 3.54
CA GLU A 19 9.77 -10.32 3.80
C GLU A 19 8.29 -10.22 3.36
N GLN A 20 7.61 -9.14 3.73
CA GLN A 20 6.21 -8.91 3.32
C GLN A 20 6.07 -8.78 1.80
N ARG A 21 7.03 -8.12 1.13
CA ARG A 21 7.03 -8.06 -0.34
C ARG A 21 7.20 -9.44 -0.94
N GLN A 22 8.10 -10.27 -0.41
CA GLN A 22 8.32 -11.62 -0.88
C GLN A 22 7.06 -12.48 -0.71
N GLU A 23 6.42 -12.44 0.47
CA GLU A 23 5.18 -13.16 0.77
C GLU A 23 4.05 -12.80 -0.21
N LEU A 24 3.95 -11.53 -0.62
CA LEU A 24 2.88 -11.05 -1.52
C LEU A 24 3.17 -11.25 -3.01
N THR A 25 4.41 -11.49 -3.39
CA THR A 25 4.83 -11.51 -4.81
C THR A 25 5.40 -12.84 -5.29
N SER A 26 5.72 -13.74 -4.36
CA SER A 26 6.32 -15.04 -4.66
C SER A 26 5.41 -16.17 -4.22
N PHE A 27 5.72 -17.37 -4.69
CA PHE A 27 5.11 -18.57 -4.13
C PHE A 27 5.60 -18.81 -2.69
N PRO A 28 4.73 -19.30 -1.79
CA PRO A 28 5.19 -19.84 -0.53
C PRO A 28 6.11 -21.05 -0.77
N GLU A 29 6.99 -21.34 0.18
CA GLU A 29 7.90 -22.51 0.10
C GLU A 29 7.12 -23.82 -0.04
N GLU A 30 6.03 -23.94 0.71
CA GLU A 30 5.09 -25.04 0.63
C GLU A 30 3.74 -24.56 0.11
N MET A 31 3.27 -25.17 -0.98
CA MET A 31 1.99 -24.85 -1.60
C MET A 31 0.86 -25.63 -0.91
N PRO A 32 -0.11 -24.95 -0.29
CA PRO A 32 -1.26 -25.63 0.28
C PRO A 32 -2.07 -26.33 -0.81
N SER A 33 -2.51 -27.57 -0.55
CA SER A 33 -3.28 -28.37 -1.52
C SER A 33 -4.55 -27.66 -2.02
N ARG A 34 -5.15 -26.81 -1.19
CA ARG A 34 -6.29 -25.98 -1.58
C ARG A 34 -5.94 -24.96 -2.67
N VAL A 35 -4.79 -24.30 -2.55
CA VAL A 35 -4.31 -23.32 -3.54
C VAL A 35 -4.05 -23.99 -4.88
N LEU A 36 -3.48 -25.19 -4.88
CA LEU A 36 -3.29 -25.99 -6.10
C LEU A 36 -4.63 -26.27 -6.79
N LYS A 37 -5.64 -26.74 -6.04
CA LYS A 37 -6.97 -27.02 -6.59
C LYS A 37 -7.68 -25.76 -7.10
N ASP A 38 -7.59 -24.66 -6.37
CA ASP A 38 -8.34 -23.44 -6.67
C ASP A 38 -7.76 -22.69 -7.88
N HIS A 39 -6.44 -22.74 -8.09
CA HIS A 39 -5.76 -21.90 -9.11
C HIS A 39 -5.03 -22.68 -10.21
N PHE A 40 -4.65 -23.94 -9.98
CA PHE A 40 -3.83 -24.74 -10.89
C PHE A 40 -4.56 -25.97 -11.48
N THR A 41 -5.88 -26.05 -11.28
CA THR A 41 -6.71 -27.02 -11.99
C THR A 41 -6.95 -26.56 -13.43
N ILE A 42 -6.74 -27.45 -14.39
CA ILE A 42 -6.89 -27.20 -15.83
C ILE A 42 -8.31 -27.56 -16.25
N SER A 43 -9.08 -26.57 -16.70
CA SER A 43 -10.42 -26.81 -17.27
C SER A 43 -10.34 -27.36 -18.71
N ALA A 44 -11.47 -27.81 -19.25
CA ALA A 44 -11.54 -28.23 -20.66
C ALA A 44 -11.20 -27.08 -21.63
N GLU A 45 -11.62 -25.86 -21.32
CA GLU A 45 -11.27 -24.66 -22.08
C GLU A 45 -9.76 -24.37 -22.01
N ASP A 46 -9.17 -24.54 -20.82
CA ASP A 46 -7.74 -24.38 -20.61
C ASP A 46 -6.95 -25.39 -21.42
N LEU A 47 -7.36 -26.66 -21.39
CA LEU A 47 -6.72 -27.73 -22.13
C LEU A 47 -6.78 -27.47 -23.64
N ALA A 48 -7.92 -27.04 -24.16
CA ALA A 48 -8.07 -26.66 -25.58
C ALA A 48 -7.18 -25.48 -25.97
N PHE A 49 -6.99 -24.51 -25.08
CA PHE A 49 -6.05 -23.40 -25.28
C PHE A 49 -4.59 -23.89 -25.25
N ILE A 50 -4.20 -24.65 -24.23
CA ILE A 50 -2.84 -25.17 -24.02
C ILE A 50 -2.40 -26.05 -25.19
N GLN A 51 -3.28 -26.92 -25.70
CA GLN A 51 -2.96 -27.86 -26.78
C GLN A 51 -2.60 -27.20 -28.12
N ARG A 52 -2.93 -25.91 -28.31
CA ARG A 52 -2.52 -25.14 -29.51
C ARG A 52 -1.01 -24.91 -29.58
N HIS A 53 -0.30 -25.09 -28.47
CA HIS A 53 1.14 -24.88 -28.38
C HIS A 53 1.92 -26.16 -28.68
N ARG A 54 2.96 -26.04 -29.51
CA ARG A 54 3.84 -27.16 -29.85
C ARG A 54 4.91 -27.37 -28.77
N GLY A 55 5.18 -28.64 -28.46
CA GLY A 55 6.20 -29.04 -27.50
C GLY A 55 5.68 -29.17 -26.07
N SER A 56 6.10 -30.22 -25.37
CA SER A 56 5.71 -30.51 -23.99
C SER A 56 6.10 -29.39 -23.03
N HIS A 57 7.30 -28.82 -23.18
CA HIS A 57 7.79 -27.71 -22.34
C HIS A 57 6.93 -26.45 -22.47
N ASN A 58 6.50 -26.10 -23.68
CA ASN A 58 5.65 -24.92 -23.91
C ASN A 58 4.24 -25.11 -23.35
N ARG A 59 3.65 -26.30 -23.55
CA ARG A 59 2.33 -26.64 -23.00
C ARG A 59 2.33 -26.61 -21.47
N LEU A 60 3.34 -27.20 -20.85
CA LEU A 60 3.50 -27.18 -19.39
C LEU A 60 3.73 -25.75 -18.88
N GLY A 61 4.61 -25.00 -19.55
CA GLY A 61 4.96 -23.65 -19.13
C GLY A 61 3.81 -22.64 -19.25
N ILE A 62 3.05 -22.67 -20.34
CA ILE A 62 1.89 -21.77 -20.49
C ILE A 62 0.77 -22.12 -19.49
N ALA A 63 0.59 -23.41 -19.18
CA ALA A 63 -0.36 -23.84 -18.15
C ALA A 63 0.03 -23.33 -16.75
N ILE A 64 1.31 -23.43 -16.40
CA ILE A 64 1.84 -22.88 -15.14
C ILE A 64 1.68 -21.37 -15.10
N GLN A 65 1.98 -20.66 -16.21
CA GLN A 65 1.84 -19.21 -16.28
C GLN A 65 0.38 -18.75 -16.12
N LEU A 66 -0.56 -19.49 -16.69
CA LEU A 66 -2.00 -19.25 -16.50
C LEU A 66 -2.42 -19.44 -15.03
N GLY A 67 -2.00 -20.53 -14.39
CA GLY A 67 -2.29 -20.76 -12.97
C GLY A 67 -1.63 -19.72 -12.05
N THR A 68 -0.43 -19.28 -12.41
CA THR A 68 0.30 -18.23 -11.69
C THR A 68 -0.40 -16.89 -11.77
N LEU A 69 -0.92 -16.52 -12.93
CA LEU A 69 -1.77 -15.33 -13.09
C LEU A 69 -3.05 -15.44 -12.27
N ARG A 70 -3.68 -16.62 -12.20
CA ARG A 70 -4.86 -16.85 -11.37
C ARG A 70 -4.54 -16.71 -9.88
N PHE A 71 -3.36 -17.12 -9.43
CA PHE A 71 -2.98 -17.10 -8.02
C PHE A 71 -2.42 -15.76 -7.55
N LEU A 72 -1.45 -15.19 -8.27
CA LEU A 72 -0.72 -13.96 -7.86
C LEU A 72 -1.13 -12.71 -8.64
N GLY A 73 -1.94 -12.84 -9.70
CA GLY A 73 -2.33 -11.73 -10.55
C GLY A 73 -1.20 -11.14 -11.40
N ARG A 74 -0.05 -11.84 -11.51
CA ARG A 74 1.16 -11.38 -12.22
C ARG A 74 1.77 -12.50 -13.07
N GLY A 75 2.53 -12.09 -14.08
CA GLY A 75 3.22 -13.01 -14.97
C GLY A 75 4.37 -13.74 -14.28
N LEU A 76 4.74 -14.89 -14.83
CA LEU A 76 5.85 -15.70 -14.32
C LEU A 76 7.23 -15.05 -14.55
N THR A 77 7.32 -14.05 -15.44
CA THR A 77 8.51 -13.25 -15.73
C THR A 77 9.08 -12.56 -14.49
N ASP A 78 8.22 -12.22 -13.53
CA ASP A 78 8.59 -11.44 -12.35
C ASP A 78 8.78 -12.33 -11.11
N ILE A 79 8.83 -13.66 -11.29
CA ILE A 79 8.80 -14.64 -10.21
C ILE A 79 10.11 -15.44 -10.19
N PRO A 80 10.81 -15.50 -9.03
CA PRO A 80 12.15 -16.08 -8.96
C PRO A 80 12.17 -17.60 -9.15
N PHE A 81 11.13 -18.31 -8.69
CA PHE A 81 11.04 -19.77 -8.82
C PHE A 81 9.58 -20.24 -8.81
N VAL A 82 9.33 -21.43 -9.37
CA VAL A 82 8.03 -22.12 -9.26
C VAL A 82 8.21 -23.36 -8.37
N PRO A 83 7.39 -23.55 -7.32
CA PRO A 83 7.46 -24.73 -6.48
C PRO A 83 7.24 -26.02 -7.27
N ARG A 84 8.00 -27.06 -6.94
CA ARG A 84 7.89 -28.37 -7.59
C ARG A 84 6.49 -28.96 -7.50
N GLN A 85 5.78 -28.71 -6.39
CA GLN A 85 4.39 -29.13 -6.19
C GLN A 85 3.45 -28.57 -7.28
N VAL A 86 3.66 -27.32 -7.72
CA VAL A 86 2.89 -26.72 -8.81
C VAL A 86 3.21 -27.42 -10.13
N ILE A 87 4.50 -27.61 -10.41
CA ILE A 87 4.97 -28.24 -11.66
C ILE A 87 4.41 -29.66 -11.77
N ASP A 88 4.57 -30.48 -10.73
CA ASP A 88 4.13 -31.87 -10.71
C ASP A 88 2.60 -31.97 -10.80
N HIS A 89 1.86 -31.07 -10.13
CA HIS A 89 0.40 -31.02 -10.20
C HIS A 89 -0.14 -30.70 -11.60
N VAL A 90 0.44 -29.72 -12.28
CA VAL A 90 0.03 -29.33 -13.64
C VAL A 90 0.51 -30.37 -14.67
N ALA A 91 1.72 -30.90 -14.51
CA ALA A 91 2.30 -31.91 -15.39
C ALA A 91 1.48 -33.21 -15.39
N THR A 92 1.01 -33.63 -14.22
CA THR A 92 0.13 -34.81 -14.07
C THR A 92 -1.18 -34.65 -14.84
N GLN A 93 -1.81 -33.48 -14.76
CA GLN A 93 -3.07 -33.19 -15.48
C GLN A 93 -2.90 -33.16 -17.00
N LEU A 94 -1.71 -32.80 -17.49
CA LEU A 94 -1.39 -32.74 -18.91
C LEU A 94 -0.76 -34.02 -19.45
N GLU A 95 -0.50 -35.01 -18.59
CA GLU A 95 0.27 -36.23 -18.92
C GLU A 95 1.65 -35.91 -19.52
N ILE A 96 2.32 -34.89 -19.00
CA ILE A 96 3.65 -34.43 -19.45
C ILE A 96 4.69 -34.75 -18.39
N ASN A 97 5.92 -35.09 -18.81
CA ASN A 97 7.03 -35.22 -17.87
C ASN A 97 7.37 -33.85 -17.23
N PRO A 98 7.35 -33.71 -15.89
CA PRO A 98 7.60 -32.43 -15.22
C PRO A 98 9.00 -31.85 -15.51
N LYS A 99 9.98 -32.70 -15.87
CA LYS A 99 11.32 -32.26 -16.27
C LYS A 99 11.31 -31.40 -17.52
N ALA A 100 10.27 -31.49 -18.36
CA ALA A 100 10.11 -30.64 -19.55
C ALA A 100 10.04 -29.15 -19.19
N PHE A 101 9.62 -28.80 -17.97
CA PHE A 101 9.60 -27.41 -17.53
C PHE A 101 10.98 -26.76 -17.49
N ARG A 102 12.07 -27.54 -17.34
CA ARG A 102 13.44 -26.98 -17.35
C ARG A 102 13.82 -26.33 -18.67
N GLN A 103 13.22 -26.78 -19.77
CA GLN A 103 13.41 -26.21 -21.11
C GLN A 103 12.46 -25.03 -21.37
N TYR A 104 11.48 -24.81 -20.49
CA TYR A 104 10.56 -23.70 -20.62
C TYR A 104 11.27 -22.40 -20.30
N GLY A 105 11.24 -21.46 -21.26
CA GLY A 105 11.79 -20.14 -21.02
C GLY A 105 13.29 -19.97 -21.30
N GLU A 106 13.96 -20.96 -21.90
CA GLU A 106 15.34 -20.81 -22.42
C GLU A 106 15.47 -19.61 -23.36
N ARG A 107 14.38 -19.26 -24.07
CA ARG A 107 14.24 -18.02 -24.83
C ARG A 107 13.30 -17.08 -24.09
N VAL A 108 13.81 -15.99 -23.51
CA VAL A 108 13.01 -14.99 -22.78
C VAL A 108 11.79 -14.49 -23.59
N SER A 109 11.91 -14.41 -24.92
CA SER A 109 10.80 -14.03 -25.81
C SER A 109 9.56 -14.91 -25.68
N THR A 110 9.69 -16.21 -25.37
CA THR A 110 8.54 -17.12 -25.29
C THR A 110 7.69 -16.87 -24.05
N PHE A 111 8.27 -16.37 -22.96
CA PHE A 111 7.52 -15.99 -21.75
C PHE A 111 6.55 -14.83 -22.01
N TYR A 112 7.04 -13.77 -22.67
CA TYR A 112 6.23 -12.60 -22.98
C TYR A 112 5.18 -12.90 -24.05
N GLU A 113 5.53 -13.70 -25.07
CA GLU A 113 4.59 -14.16 -26.09
C GLU A 113 3.45 -14.99 -25.48
N HIS A 114 3.78 -15.90 -24.55
CA HIS A 114 2.77 -16.69 -23.84
C HIS A 114 1.92 -15.85 -22.89
N LEU A 115 2.53 -14.88 -22.20
CA LEU A 115 1.79 -13.93 -21.37
C LEU A 115 0.74 -13.19 -22.19
N GLU A 116 1.14 -12.70 -23.36
CA GLU A 116 0.26 -11.95 -24.26
C GLU A 116 -0.87 -12.83 -24.80
N ARG A 117 -0.57 -14.07 -25.18
CA ARG A 117 -1.59 -15.04 -25.60
C ARG A 117 -2.61 -15.33 -24.49
N ILE A 118 -2.14 -15.50 -23.24
CA ILE A 118 -3.03 -15.67 -22.09
C ILE A 118 -3.87 -14.42 -21.88
N ARG A 119 -3.26 -13.23 -21.98
CA ARG A 119 -3.94 -11.94 -21.79
C ARG A 119 -5.12 -11.79 -22.74
N ILE A 120 -4.89 -12.05 -24.03
CA ILE A 120 -5.92 -11.99 -25.07
C ILE A 120 -7.01 -13.05 -24.83
N ALA A 121 -6.63 -14.32 -24.63
CA ALA A 121 -7.58 -15.42 -24.51
C ALA A 121 -8.47 -15.33 -23.25
N TYR A 122 -7.89 -14.92 -22.12
CA TYR A 122 -8.58 -14.88 -20.82
C TYR A 122 -9.06 -13.49 -20.42
N LYS A 123 -8.86 -12.50 -21.30
CA LYS A 123 -9.28 -11.09 -21.14
C LYS A 123 -8.65 -10.42 -19.92
N TYR A 124 -7.35 -10.65 -19.70
CA TYR A 124 -6.60 -9.86 -18.73
C TYR A 124 -6.33 -8.46 -19.30
N GLN A 125 -6.21 -7.49 -18.40
CA GLN A 125 -5.99 -6.08 -18.71
C GLN A 125 -4.66 -5.63 -18.12
N ASP A 126 -3.98 -4.73 -18.81
CA ASP A 126 -2.76 -4.12 -18.30
C ASP A 126 -3.07 -3.11 -17.19
N TYR A 127 -2.13 -2.93 -16.27
CA TYR A 127 -2.23 -1.87 -15.27
C TYR A 127 -1.88 -0.51 -15.87
N VAL A 128 -2.82 0.03 -16.63
CA VAL A 128 -2.75 1.34 -17.29
C VAL A 128 -4.01 2.16 -16.98
N TRP A 129 -3.99 3.45 -17.28
CA TRP A 129 -5.17 4.30 -17.09
C TRP A 129 -6.42 3.70 -17.78
N PRO A 130 -7.60 3.67 -17.13
CA PRO A 130 -7.98 4.24 -15.83
C PRO A 130 -7.85 3.28 -14.62
N ALA A 131 -7.17 2.13 -14.75
CA ALA A 131 -7.09 1.14 -13.67
C ALA A 131 -6.53 1.68 -12.34
N PRO A 132 -5.45 2.49 -12.30
CA PRO A 132 -4.96 3.09 -11.06
C PRO A 132 -5.99 3.98 -10.35
N LEU A 133 -6.82 4.70 -11.13
CA LEU A 133 -7.88 5.55 -10.60
C LEU A 133 -8.98 4.73 -9.94
N HIS A 134 -9.46 3.69 -10.63
CA HIS A 134 -10.48 2.79 -10.08
C HIS A 134 -9.99 2.08 -8.82
N LEU A 135 -8.72 1.65 -8.82
CA LEU A 135 -8.11 1.05 -7.65
C LEU A 135 -8.00 2.05 -6.49
N ALA A 136 -7.57 3.29 -6.74
CA ALA A 136 -7.52 4.32 -5.71
C ALA A 136 -8.91 4.62 -5.11
N ARG A 137 -9.94 4.74 -5.96
CA ARG A 137 -11.34 4.93 -5.53
C ARG A 137 -11.85 3.75 -4.69
N HIS A 138 -11.48 2.52 -5.06
CA HIS A 138 -11.82 1.30 -4.30
C HIS A 138 -11.16 1.27 -2.91
N LEU A 139 -9.91 1.70 -2.81
CA LEU A 139 -9.15 1.64 -1.55
C LEU A 139 -9.45 2.80 -0.59
N LEU A 140 -9.90 3.94 -1.11
CA LEU A 140 -10.09 5.17 -0.34
C LEU A 140 -11.04 4.98 0.86
N PRO A 141 -12.20 4.31 0.75
CA PRO A 141 -13.05 4.02 1.91
C PRO A 141 -12.30 3.26 3.00
N SER A 142 -11.55 2.20 2.67
CA SER A 142 -10.76 1.47 3.67
C SER A 142 -9.68 2.34 4.32
N ALA A 143 -9.03 3.20 3.54
CA ALA A 143 -8.06 4.17 4.04
C ALA A 143 -8.67 5.19 5.01
N PHE A 144 -9.96 5.51 4.88
CA PHE A 144 -10.69 6.33 5.85
C PHE A 144 -10.91 5.65 7.20
N HIS A 145 -10.87 4.32 7.27
CA HIS A 145 -11.06 3.59 8.52
C HIS A 145 -9.73 3.21 9.16
N SER A 146 -8.66 3.01 8.40
CA SER A 146 -7.35 2.59 8.94
C SER A 146 -6.18 3.16 8.14
N ASP A 147 -5.08 3.46 8.83
CA ASP A 147 -3.80 3.88 8.25
C ASP A 147 -2.84 2.71 7.97
N GLU A 148 -3.26 1.47 8.23
CA GLU A 148 -2.43 0.28 8.07
C GLU A 148 -2.20 -0.07 6.59
N ALA A 149 -0.93 -0.06 6.17
CA ALA A 149 -0.58 -0.26 4.76
C ALA A 149 -0.78 -1.71 4.28
N LEU A 150 -0.43 -2.71 5.08
CA LEU A 150 -0.44 -4.12 4.66
C LEU A 150 -1.86 -4.61 4.27
N PRO A 151 -2.92 -4.37 5.08
CA PRO A 151 -4.29 -4.73 4.68
C PRO A 151 -4.74 -4.05 3.40
N LEU A 152 -4.40 -2.77 3.21
CA LEU A 152 -4.74 -2.03 1.99
C LEU A 152 -4.03 -2.61 0.75
N ILE A 153 -2.76 -2.99 0.87
CA ILE A 153 -2.01 -3.62 -0.23
C ILE A 153 -2.60 -4.99 -0.56
N LYS A 154 -2.93 -5.82 0.45
CA LYS A 154 -3.62 -7.10 0.23
C LYS A 154 -4.95 -6.90 -0.53
N ASN A 155 -5.76 -5.94 -0.09
CA ASN A 155 -7.00 -5.57 -0.78
C ASN A 155 -6.74 -5.12 -2.23
N ALA A 156 -5.68 -4.34 -2.47
CA ALA A 156 -5.32 -3.89 -3.81
C ALA A 156 -4.97 -5.04 -4.77
N LEU A 157 -4.18 -6.00 -4.29
CA LEU A 157 -3.82 -7.20 -5.06
C LEU A 157 -5.06 -8.06 -5.34
N THR A 158 -5.90 -8.30 -4.34
CA THR A 158 -7.17 -9.03 -4.51
C THR A 158 -8.11 -8.34 -5.50
N TYR A 159 -8.20 -7.01 -5.45
CA TYR A 159 -9.01 -6.24 -6.40
C TYR A 159 -8.52 -6.44 -7.84
N MET A 160 -7.22 -6.29 -8.09
CA MET A 160 -6.63 -6.47 -9.42
C MET A 160 -6.83 -7.91 -9.92
N GLN A 161 -6.59 -8.91 -9.07
CA GLN A 161 -6.81 -10.32 -9.40
C GLN A 161 -8.26 -10.59 -9.82
N ARG A 162 -9.25 -10.11 -9.04
CA ARG A 162 -10.68 -10.29 -9.36
C ARG A 162 -11.11 -9.59 -10.64
N ARG A 163 -10.49 -8.45 -10.95
CA ARG A 163 -10.75 -7.67 -12.17
C ARG A 163 -9.90 -8.13 -13.36
N LYS A 164 -9.08 -9.18 -13.20
CA LYS A 164 -8.11 -9.66 -14.19
C LYS A 164 -7.15 -8.55 -14.68
N ILE A 165 -6.77 -7.65 -13.79
CA ILE A 165 -5.75 -6.62 -14.06
C ILE A 165 -4.39 -7.22 -13.68
N LEU A 166 -3.44 -7.19 -14.60
CA LEU A 166 -2.07 -7.62 -14.36
C LEU A 166 -1.44 -6.70 -13.32
N ALA A 167 -1.17 -7.22 -12.13
CA ALA A 167 -0.59 -6.45 -11.05
C ALA A 167 0.80 -5.92 -11.46
N PRO A 168 1.07 -4.62 -11.30
CA PRO A 168 2.39 -4.09 -11.57
C PRO A 168 3.39 -4.60 -10.51
N GLY A 169 4.67 -4.24 -10.69
CA GLY A 169 5.68 -4.43 -9.66
C GLY A 169 5.20 -3.89 -8.30
N ILE A 170 5.52 -4.60 -7.22
CA ILE A 170 4.97 -4.33 -5.87
C ILE A 170 5.22 -2.88 -5.41
N THR A 171 6.35 -2.30 -5.81
CA THR A 171 6.71 -0.91 -5.50
C THR A 171 5.77 0.10 -6.15
N THR A 172 5.22 -0.20 -7.34
CA THR A 172 4.19 0.64 -7.98
C THR A 172 2.87 0.57 -7.22
N THR A 173 2.49 -0.63 -6.75
CA THR A 173 1.31 -0.81 -5.88
C THR A 173 1.48 -0.08 -4.54
N GLU A 174 2.65 -0.19 -3.90
CA GLU A 174 2.97 0.53 -2.66
C GLU A 174 2.84 2.05 -2.86
N ARG A 175 3.38 2.60 -3.95
CA ARG A 175 3.26 4.03 -4.27
C ARG A 175 1.81 4.48 -4.43
N LEU A 176 0.96 3.67 -5.06
CA LEU A 176 -0.46 4.00 -5.16
C LEU A 176 -1.13 4.00 -3.78
N VAL A 177 -0.90 2.95 -2.98
CA VAL A 177 -1.49 2.84 -1.63
C VAL A 177 -1.02 4.00 -0.74
N GLN A 178 0.26 4.36 -0.81
CA GLN A 178 0.81 5.52 -0.10
C GLN A 178 0.06 6.81 -0.46
N ARG A 179 -0.22 7.04 -1.75
CA ARG A 179 -1.01 8.20 -2.20
C ARG A 179 -2.43 8.17 -1.67
N VAL A 180 -3.07 7.01 -1.65
CA VAL A 180 -4.43 6.85 -1.10
C VAL A 180 -4.44 7.14 0.39
N LEU A 181 -3.47 6.64 1.15
CA LEU A 181 -3.31 6.92 2.58
C LEU A 181 -3.09 8.41 2.85
N LEU A 182 -2.18 9.05 2.09
CA LEU A 182 -1.94 10.49 2.16
C LEU A 182 -3.19 11.31 1.87
N LEU A 183 -3.95 10.92 0.84
CA LEU A 183 -5.21 11.57 0.49
C LEU A 183 -6.23 11.42 1.61
N ALA A 184 -6.44 10.21 2.13
CA ALA A 184 -7.33 9.94 3.25
C ALA A 184 -6.91 10.70 4.51
N ARG A 185 -5.61 10.90 4.76
CA ARG A 185 -5.10 11.73 5.86
C ARG A 185 -5.44 13.19 5.66
N ARG A 186 -5.17 13.75 4.48
CA ARG A 186 -5.53 15.15 4.18
C ARG A 186 -7.02 15.40 4.34
N MET A 187 -7.86 14.51 3.84
CA MET A 187 -9.31 14.64 3.94
C MET A 187 -9.79 14.53 5.40
N VAL A 188 -9.23 13.61 6.20
CA VAL A 188 -9.55 13.51 7.63
C VAL A 188 -9.09 14.77 8.38
N ASN A 189 -7.86 15.24 8.15
CA ASN A 189 -7.35 16.45 8.77
C ASN A 189 -8.25 17.65 8.43
N GLN A 190 -8.62 17.83 7.16
CA GLN A 190 -9.53 18.89 6.74
C GLN A 190 -10.89 18.79 7.45
N ARG A 191 -11.46 17.59 7.61
CA ARG A 191 -12.72 17.40 8.34
C ARG A 191 -12.58 17.75 9.82
N LEU A 192 -11.45 17.46 10.44
CA LEU A 192 -11.17 17.79 11.84
C LEU A 192 -10.93 19.29 12.05
N THR A 193 -10.27 19.97 11.11
CA THR A 193 -9.86 21.38 11.26
C THR A 193 -10.87 22.38 10.69
N ALA A 194 -11.74 21.96 9.76
CA ALA A 194 -12.77 22.82 9.17
C ALA A 194 -13.70 23.49 10.20
N PRO A 195 -14.21 22.80 11.25
CA PRO A 195 -15.09 23.42 12.23
C PRO A 195 -14.36 24.32 13.26
N LEU A 196 -13.02 24.37 13.26
CA LEU A 196 -12.26 25.13 14.25
C LEU A 196 -12.24 26.63 13.93
N THR A 197 -12.46 27.47 14.94
CA THR A 197 -12.25 28.92 14.87
C THR A 197 -10.75 29.25 14.81
N ASN A 198 -10.40 30.46 14.35
CA ASN A 198 -9.00 30.91 14.34
C ASN A 198 -8.38 30.90 15.75
N SER A 199 -9.12 31.34 16.76
CA SER A 199 -8.67 31.31 18.16
C SER A 199 -8.42 29.89 18.66
N GLN A 200 -9.21 28.89 18.24
CA GLN A 200 -8.99 27.49 18.58
C GLN A 200 -7.76 26.92 17.86
N ARG A 201 -7.51 27.32 16.61
CA ARG A 201 -6.31 26.91 15.87
C ARG A 201 -5.04 27.46 16.53
N GLU A 202 -5.02 28.76 16.84
CA GLU A 202 -3.92 29.38 17.58
C GLU A 202 -3.69 28.72 18.94
N ALA A 203 -4.77 28.40 19.67
CA ALA A 203 -4.68 27.70 20.94
C ALA A 203 -4.18 26.24 20.82
N LEU A 204 -4.39 25.57 19.67
CA LEU A 204 -3.84 24.24 19.39
C LEU A 204 -2.37 24.33 18.96
N ASP A 205 -2.01 25.34 18.17
CA ASP A 205 -0.64 25.58 17.72
C ASP A 205 0.27 25.96 18.91
N SER A 206 -0.24 26.76 19.86
CA SER A 206 0.49 27.12 21.08
C SER A 206 0.78 25.93 22.00
N LEU A 207 0.07 24.80 21.86
CA LEU A 207 0.40 23.57 22.60
C LEU A 207 1.74 22.97 22.19
N LEU A 208 2.26 23.32 21.02
CA LEU A 208 3.52 22.83 20.47
C LEU A 208 4.72 23.63 20.98
N GLU A 209 4.50 24.85 21.48
CA GLU A 209 5.54 25.76 21.95
C GLU A 209 5.83 25.54 23.44
N THR A 210 7.10 25.69 23.84
CA THR A 210 7.49 25.70 25.26
C THR A 210 7.24 27.08 25.83
N ASN A 211 6.59 27.16 26.99
CA ASN A 211 6.35 28.43 27.68
C ASN A 211 7.43 28.66 28.75
N GLU A 212 7.70 29.92 29.13
CA GLU A 212 8.66 30.24 30.19
C GLU A 212 8.25 29.69 31.56
N GLU A 213 6.96 29.46 31.77
CA GLU A 213 6.39 28.89 32.99
C GLU A 213 6.46 27.36 33.07
N MET A 214 6.60 26.67 31.93
CA MET A 214 6.67 25.22 31.85
C MET A 214 7.88 24.78 31.03
N ASP A 215 8.85 24.10 31.66
CA ASP A 215 10.02 23.50 31.01
C ASP A 215 9.69 22.54 29.84
N VAL A 216 8.40 22.16 29.71
CA VAL A 216 7.86 21.29 28.67
C VAL A 216 6.69 21.96 27.95
N SER A 217 6.47 21.62 26.67
CA SER A 217 5.30 22.13 25.95
C SER A 217 3.99 21.63 26.57
N PRO A 218 2.89 22.39 26.50
CA PRO A 218 1.58 21.95 27.00
C PRO A 218 1.14 20.60 26.45
N LEU A 219 1.45 20.29 25.18
CA LEU A 219 1.18 18.99 24.59
C LEU A 219 2.00 17.86 25.26
N ALA A 220 3.27 18.09 25.57
CA ALA A 220 4.11 17.11 26.27
C ALA A 220 3.60 16.86 27.70
N TRP A 221 3.18 17.93 28.39
CA TRP A 221 2.55 17.84 29.71
C TRP A 221 1.24 17.01 29.67
N LEU A 222 0.38 17.24 28.66
CA LEU A 222 -0.85 16.47 28.45
C LEU A 222 -0.60 14.98 28.16
N ARG A 223 0.48 14.66 27.45
CA ARG A 223 0.85 13.28 27.07
C ARG A 223 1.54 12.49 28.19
N THR A 224 2.03 13.16 29.22
CA THR A 224 2.76 12.49 30.31
C THR A 224 1.78 11.60 31.09
N PRO A 225 2.05 10.30 31.29
CA PRO A 225 1.14 9.43 32.04
C PRO A 225 0.92 9.96 33.46
N PRO A 226 -0.28 9.84 34.04
CA PRO A 226 -0.51 10.29 35.40
C PRO A 226 0.39 9.51 36.37
N PRO A 227 0.91 10.15 37.43
CA PRO A 227 1.55 9.43 38.51
C PRO A 227 0.54 8.47 39.19
N LYS A 228 1.04 7.50 39.97
CA LYS A 228 0.25 6.49 40.69
C LYS A 228 -1.05 7.07 41.28
N PRO A 229 -2.16 6.29 41.33
CA PRO A 229 -3.45 6.77 41.84
C PRO A 229 -3.28 7.25 43.28
N SER A 230 -3.23 8.57 43.45
CA SER A 230 -2.97 9.29 44.68
C SER A 230 -3.70 10.62 44.62
N ASN A 231 -4.01 11.24 45.76
CA ASN A 231 -4.70 12.54 45.79
C ASN A 231 -4.00 13.60 44.91
N PRO A 232 -2.66 13.76 44.94
CA PRO A 232 -1.97 14.68 44.02
C PRO A 232 -2.11 14.29 42.54
N GLY A 233 -2.09 12.98 42.23
CA GLY A 233 -2.32 12.48 40.88
C GLY A 233 -3.73 12.75 40.36
N MET A 234 -4.74 12.73 41.23
CA MET A 234 -6.11 13.12 40.87
C MET A 234 -6.22 14.61 40.57
N THR A 235 -5.61 15.48 41.38
CA THR A 235 -5.59 16.94 41.11
C THR A 235 -4.98 17.24 39.75
N HIS A 236 -3.85 16.61 39.44
CA HIS A 236 -3.16 16.79 38.15
C HIS A 236 -4.00 16.28 36.97
N LEU A 237 -4.81 15.22 37.16
CA LEU A 237 -5.77 14.77 36.14
C LEU A 237 -6.91 15.78 35.93
N PHE A 238 -7.44 16.37 37.01
CA PHE A 238 -8.46 17.41 36.91
C PHE A 238 -7.95 18.66 36.20
N GLU A 239 -6.73 19.11 36.50
CA GLU A 239 -6.08 20.23 35.82
C GLU A 239 -6.00 20.00 34.31
N ARG A 240 -5.58 18.80 33.88
CA ARG A 240 -5.53 18.43 32.46
C ARG A 240 -6.90 18.42 31.80
N VAL A 241 -7.90 17.82 32.45
CA VAL A 241 -9.27 17.78 31.91
C VAL A 241 -9.84 19.20 31.80
N ASN A 242 -9.59 20.05 32.80
CA ASN A 242 -10.02 21.44 32.78
C ASN A 242 -9.31 22.24 31.68
N PHE A 243 -8.01 22.03 31.49
CA PHE A 243 -7.24 22.63 30.40
C PHE A 243 -7.80 22.21 29.03
N LEU A 244 -8.06 20.91 28.82
CA LEU A 244 -8.67 20.42 27.57
C LEU A 244 -10.07 21.02 27.34
N ARG A 245 -10.88 21.16 28.41
CA ARG A 245 -12.20 21.80 28.34
C ARG A 245 -12.10 23.30 28.04
N SER A 246 -11.07 23.99 28.54
CA SER A 246 -10.89 25.43 28.27
C SER A 246 -10.57 25.72 26.80
N LEU A 247 -10.04 24.75 26.05
CA LEU A 247 -9.85 24.86 24.60
C LEU A 247 -11.17 24.91 23.82
N LYS A 248 -12.31 24.53 24.44
CA LYS A 248 -13.66 24.56 23.87
C LYS A 248 -13.75 23.95 22.46
N LEU A 249 -13.01 22.85 22.23
CA LEU A 249 -12.96 22.20 20.92
C LEU A 249 -14.33 21.62 20.54
N PRO A 250 -14.70 21.63 19.25
CA PRO A 250 -15.91 20.96 18.78
C PRO A 250 -15.82 19.45 18.97
N GLY A 251 -16.98 18.79 19.00
CA GLY A 251 -17.04 17.32 18.98
C GLY A 251 -16.40 16.74 17.72
N LEU A 252 -16.02 15.46 17.78
CA LEU A 252 -15.48 14.76 16.61
C LEU A 252 -16.55 14.68 15.50
N PRO A 253 -16.20 14.90 14.23
CA PRO A 253 -17.14 14.75 13.13
C PRO A 253 -17.59 13.28 13.01
N GLU A 254 -18.88 13.03 12.81
CA GLU A 254 -19.45 11.67 12.64
C GLU A 254 -18.81 10.88 11.50
N ASN A 255 -18.26 11.57 10.50
CA ASN A 255 -17.63 10.98 9.31
C ASN A 255 -16.11 10.75 9.44
N VAL A 256 -15.58 10.76 10.66
CA VAL A 256 -14.19 10.38 10.96
C VAL A 256 -14.20 9.16 11.85
N ASP A 257 -13.65 8.05 11.34
CA ASP A 257 -13.57 6.80 12.10
C ASP A 257 -12.68 6.97 13.34
N ALA A 258 -13.11 6.36 14.45
CA ALA A 258 -12.38 6.40 15.72
C ALA A 258 -10.94 5.87 15.57
N ASN A 259 -10.69 4.91 14.69
CA ASN A 259 -9.36 4.35 14.40
C ASN A 259 -8.40 5.36 13.75
N ARG A 260 -8.92 6.46 13.17
CA ARG A 260 -8.12 7.55 12.62
C ARG A 260 -7.78 8.62 13.65
N THR A 261 -8.52 8.66 14.75
CA THR A 261 -8.35 9.61 15.87
C THR A 261 -7.77 8.94 17.11
N SER A 262 -7.86 7.62 17.19
CA SER A 262 -7.21 6.82 18.22
C SER A 262 -5.74 6.75 17.87
N TRP A 263 -5.00 7.70 18.41
CA TRP A 263 -3.57 7.51 18.56
C TRP A 263 -3.38 6.18 19.31
N LYS A 264 -2.76 5.19 18.68
CA LYS A 264 -2.43 3.93 19.35
C LYS A 264 -1.51 4.32 20.51
N LEU A 265 -2.05 4.29 21.73
CA LEU A 265 -1.35 4.35 23.03
C LEU A 265 -0.27 3.27 23.19
N SER A 266 0.10 2.54 22.13
CA SER A 266 1.25 1.66 22.09
C SER A 266 2.53 2.52 22.13
N GLY A 267 3.11 2.63 23.32
CA GLY A 267 4.34 3.34 23.59
C GLY A 267 5.52 2.84 22.74
N LYS A 268 5.77 3.52 21.63
CA LYS A 268 7.14 3.78 21.18
C LYS A 268 7.39 5.27 21.33
N PRO A 269 8.38 5.70 22.15
CA PRO A 269 8.76 7.11 22.21
C PRO A 269 9.24 7.55 20.83
N LEU A 270 8.96 8.81 20.45
CA LEU A 270 9.66 9.43 19.34
C LEU A 270 11.17 9.40 19.66
N PRO A 271 12.05 9.04 18.70
CA PRO A 271 13.49 9.16 18.91
C PRO A 271 13.84 10.62 19.20
N PRO A 272 14.71 10.92 20.17
CA PRO A 272 15.10 12.28 20.51
C PRO A 272 16.23 12.74 19.58
N GLU A 273 15.97 12.90 18.28
CA GLU A 273 16.96 13.51 17.38
C GLU A 273 16.29 14.47 16.41
N SER A 274 16.01 15.68 16.91
CA SER A 274 15.86 16.89 16.11
C SER A 274 16.23 18.11 16.95
N ARG A 275 17.41 18.07 17.58
CA ARG A 275 18.12 19.30 17.95
C ARG A 275 19.42 19.29 17.16
N SER A 276 19.69 20.43 16.52
CA SER A 276 20.91 20.80 15.78
C SER A 276 21.28 20.01 14.52
N SER A 277 20.93 20.56 13.35
CA SER A 277 21.94 21.05 12.40
C SER A 277 21.29 21.65 11.14
N LEU A 278 21.06 22.96 11.19
CA LEU A 278 21.13 23.82 10.00
C LEU A 278 22.60 24.21 9.83
N VAL A 279 23.33 23.58 8.90
CA VAL A 279 24.44 24.21 8.18
C VAL A 279 24.42 23.72 6.73
N ALA A 280 24.46 24.67 5.82
CA ALA A 280 24.28 24.54 4.38
C ALA A 280 25.38 23.73 3.67
N THR A 281 25.03 23.10 2.53
CA THR A 281 25.66 23.33 1.22
C THR A 281 24.95 22.53 0.11
N ALA A 282 24.74 23.18 -1.04
CA ALA A 282 24.41 22.59 -2.35
C ALA A 282 25.70 22.64 -3.23
N PRO A 283 25.84 21.96 -4.40
CA PRO A 283 24.91 22.09 -5.54
C PRO A 283 24.69 20.86 -6.48
N ALA A 284 23.60 20.99 -7.25
CA ALA A 284 23.30 20.64 -8.66
C ALA A 284 23.70 19.30 -9.33
N THR A 285 22.73 18.67 -10.00
CA THR A 285 22.68 18.52 -11.48
C THR A 285 21.32 17.99 -11.97
N LYS A 286 20.85 18.51 -13.11
CA LYS A 286 19.57 18.21 -13.77
C LYS A 286 19.70 16.97 -14.67
N SER A 287 18.67 16.11 -14.69
CA SER A 287 18.45 15.16 -15.80
C SER A 287 17.01 15.18 -16.32
N ARG A 288 16.91 15.32 -17.64
CA ARG A 288 15.76 15.71 -18.47
C ARG A 288 14.64 14.67 -18.59
N ARG A 289 14.74 13.52 -17.89
CA ARG A 289 13.77 12.41 -17.94
C ARG A 289 12.62 12.51 -16.92
N SER A 290 12.67 13.54 -16.06
CA SER A 290 11.79 13.74 -14.90
C SER A 290 10.62 14.72 -15.14
N GLN A 291 10.45 15.23 -16.37
CA GLN A 291 9.33 16.11 -16.73
C GLN A 291 8.09 15.32 -17.20
N GLN A 292 8.24 14.21 -17.94
CA GLN A 292 7.09 13.42 -18.44
C GLN A 292 6.34 12.62 -17.36
N LEU A 293 6.99 12.29 -16.24
CA LEU A 293 6.35 11.63 -15.09
C LEU A 293 5.68 12.61 -14.12
N LYS A 294 5.92 13.92 -14.24
CA LYS A 294 5.28 14.93 -13.39
C LYS A 294 3.89 15.31 -13.91
N GLU A 295 3.72 15.35 -15.24
CA GLU A 295 2.43 15.70 -15.86
C GLU A 295 1.36 14.63 -15.65
N SER A 296 1.74 13.35 -15.65
CA SER A 296 0.85 12.23 -15.32
C SER A 296 0.50 12.14 -13.82
N ASN A 297 1.32 12.69 -12.93
CA ASN A 297 1.11 12.67 -11.48
C ASN A 297 0.23 13.83 -10.95
N LEU A 298 0.18 14.97 -11.66
CA LEU A 298 -0.73 16.06 -11.33
C LEU A 298 -2.19 15.67 -11.60
N LEU A 299 -2.44 14.99 -12.73
CA LEU A 299 -3.79 14.57 -13.13
C LEU A 299 -4.46 13.60 -12.14
N LEU A 300 -3.69 12.71 -11.48
CA LEU A 300 -4.23 11.79 -10.46
C LEU A 300 -4.69 12.51 -9.19
N SER A 301 -4.01 13.59 -8.81
CA SER A 301 -4.34 14.39 -7.62
C SER A 301 -5.66 15.13 -7.82
N ASP A 302 -5.80 15.73 -9.00
CA ASP A 302 -6.94 16.60 -9.31
C ASP A 302 -8.18 15.77 -9.68
N THR A 303 -8.04 14.70 -10.47
CA THR A 303 -9.18 13.86 -10.92
C THR A 303 -9.85 13.09 -9.76
N ILE A 304 -9.09 12.72 -8.71
CA ILE A 304 -9.65 12.05 -7.53
C ILE A 304 -10.38 13.05 -6.63
N CYS A 305 -9.88 14.29 -6.51
CA CYS A 305 -10.52 15.34 -5.72
C CYS A 305 -11.75 15.96 -6.40
N THR A 306 -11.82 16.02 -7.74
CA THR A 306 -12.90 16.72 -8.46
C THR A 306 -14.06 15.83 -8.89
N GLY A 307 -14.06 14.53 -8.58
CA GLY A 307 -15.19 13.63 -8.87
C GLY A 307 -15.59 13.51 -10.35
N ARG A 308 -14.71 13.87 -11.29
CA ARG A 308 -14.90 13.64 -12.73
C ARG A 308 -14.16 12.40 -13.21
#